data_AF-I4F1K6-F1
#
_entry.id   AF-I4F1K6-F1
#
_cell.length_a   1.000
_cell.length_b   1.000
_cell.length_c   1.000
_cell.angle_alpha   90.00
_cell.angle_beta   90.00
_cell.angle_gamma   90.00
#
_symmetry.space_group_name_H-M   'P 1'
#
loop_
_entity.id
_entity.type
_entity.pdbx_description
1 polymer ?
#
loop_
_entity_poly.entity_id
_entity_poly.type
_entity_poly.pdbx_seq_one_letter_code
_entity_poly.pdbx_strand_id
1 'polypeptide(L)'
;MAVDTAVLVVDVRGGALGVLQHQREDGGAQGGRWALPGTFLHEGETLADAVLRSLAEKVGLRGTRPQQLHVFDDPGRDDRGWVLSVAHVVLLLADDVAPVLSRRADLRVVPAEEVAGLPFDHDEIVRRAVDRTRQDYALQPDPAGLLGETFTLRGLQALHDAVAPQPGPGETRPSMDTFRRYMVGKALIHPTGELARKEPGSSVMGKPAELYRRSADSRDLTEVLGVRPVRRDRNRAERPATDAGPARSFGELTGSKVDPRIQDLVDVVGGQVPLTLTVMPHYVAVRAAGEERVAAYAKPLTLAVRLDPDDAVALTADHPDYRLERTSAATHHVHVPASALTGPGRQVARAALERALARNTVAP
;
A
#
# COMPACT_ATOMS: atom_id res chain seq x y z
N MET A 1 20.05 -13.66 -17.49
CA MET A 1 19.12 -13.18 -16.44
C MET A 1 19.67 -11.88 -15.89
N ALA A 2 18.79 -10.90 -15.65
CA ALA A 2 19.13 -9.60 -15.09
C ALA A 2 18.54 -9.41 -13.69
N VAL A 3 18.96 -8.34 -13.02
CA VAL A 3 18.31 -7.78 -11.83
C VAL A 3 18.20 -6.27 -12.02
N ASP A 4 17.03 -5.71 -11.68
CA ASP A 4 16.73 -4.28 -11.78
C ASP A 4 16.13 -3.81 -10.44
N THR A 5 16.56 -2.67 -9.88
CA THR A 5 16.12 -2.24 -8.54
C THR A 5 15.40 -0.89 -8.56
N ALA A 6 14.14 -0.88 -8.17
CA ALA A 6 13.40 0.33 -7.84
C ALA A 6 13.87 0.88 -6.49
N VAL A 7 14.80 1.85 -6.52
CA VAL A 7 15.23 2.61 -5.35
C VAL A 7 14.24 3.74 -5.12
N LEU A 8 13.35 3.56 -4.16
CA LEU A 8 12.35 4.56 -3.78
C LEU A 8 12.89 5.44 -2.64
N VAL A 9 12.75 6.75 -2.80
CA VAL A 9 13.31 7.77 -1.90
C VAL A 9 12.18 8.55 -1.29
N VAL A 10 12.06 8.53 0.04
CA VAL A 10 10.97 9.21 0.75
C VAL A 10 11.45 10.54 1.32
N ASP A 11 10.91 11.64 0.81
CA ASP A 11 11.09 12.96 1.40
C ASP A 11 9.95 13.25 2.38
N VAL A 12 10.25 13.01 3.66
CA VAL A 12 9.35 13.27 4.80
C VAL A 12 9.18 14.77 5.08
N ARG A 13 10.05 15.65 4.55
CA ARG A 13 9.91 17.12 4.69
C ARG A 13 9.11 17.72 3.54
N GLY A 14 9.37 17.29 2.31
CA GLY A 14 8.63 17.69 1.10
C GLY A 14 7.27 17.00 0.94
N GLY A 15 7.03 15.88 1.62
CA GLY A 15 5.78 15.13 1.53
C GLY A 15 5.64 14.36 0.21
N ALA A 16 6.73 13.74 -0.25
CA ALA A 16 6.78 13.08 -1.56
C ALA A 16 7.53 11.74 -1.56
N LEU A 17 7.12 10.85 -2.47
CA LEU A 17 7.81 9.63 -2.84
C LEU A 17 8.48 9.84 -4.20
N GLY A 18 9.79 9.67 -4.27
CA GLY A 18 10.56 9.73 -5.50
C GLY A 18 11.20 8.39 -5.87
N VAL A 19 11.77 8.34 -7.07
CA VAL A 19 12.53 7.20 -7.61
C VAL A 19 13.92 7.68 -7.97
N LEU A 20 14.96 7.07 -7.38
CA LEU A 20 16.34 7.31 -7.76
C LEU A 20 16.64 6.60 -9.09
N GLN A 21 17.07 7.37 -10.07
CA GLN A 21 17.46 6.94 -11.40
C GLN A 21 18.93 7.29 -11.64
N HIS A 22 19.63 6.46 -12.41
CA HIS A 22 20.96 6.79 -12.92
C HIS A 22 20.94 6.96 -14.44
N GLN A 23 21.88 7.73 -14.98
CA GLN A 23 22.10 7.82 -16.42
C GLN A 23 22.89 6.59 -16.89
N ARG A 24 22.50 6.02 -18.03
CA ARG A 24 23.15 4.85 -18.62
C ARG A 24 24.43 5.21 -19.35
N GLU A 25 25.54 4.59 -18.95
CA GLU A 25 26.87 4.79 -19.54
C GLU A 25 27.19 3.82 -20.70
N ASP A 26 26.33 2.83 -20.98
CA ASP A 26 26.59 1.83 -22.02
C ASP A 26 26.28 2.35 -23.42
N GLY A 27 27.22 2.18 -24.36
CA GLY A 27 27.10 2.62 -25.76
C GLY A 27 26.11 1.83 -26.62
N GLY A 28 25.08 1.22 -26.01
CA GLY A 28 23.98 0.55 -26.71
C GLY A 28 22.85 1.50 -27.11
N ALA A 29 21.79 0.98 -27.71
CA ALA A 29 20.63 1.76 -28.16
C ALA A 29 19.91 2.54 -27.04
N GLN A 30 20.12 2.14 -25.77
CA GLN A 30 19.55 2.78 -24.58
C GLN A 30 20.55 3.66 -23.80
N GLY A 31 21.75 3.87 -24.35
CA GLY A 31 22.79 4.72 -23.75
C GLY A 31 22.35 6.16 -23.54
N GLY A 32 22.87 6.81 -22.49
CA GLY A 32 22.53 8.19 -22.13
C GLY A 32 21.10 8.39 -21.58
N ARG A 33 20.22 7.39 -21.64
CA ARG A 33 18.88 7.44 -21.02
C ARG A 33 18.97 7.26 -19.50
N TRP A 34 17.97 7.77 -18.80
CA TRP A 34 17.77 7.53 -17.37
C TRP A 34 17.13 6.15 -17.14
N ALA A 35 17.60 5.39 -16.15
CA ALA A 35 17.14 4.04 -15.87
C ALA A 35 17.17 3.71 -14.37
N LEU A 36 16.52 2.60 -13.99
CA LEU A 36 16.77 1.97 -12.70
C LEU A 36 18.17 1.36 -12.65
N PRO A 37 18.84 1.34 -11.48
CA PRO A 37 20.06 0.55 -11.30
C PRO A 37 19.78 -0.93 -11.53
N GLY A 38 20.35 -1.46 -12.61
CA GLY A 38 20.26 -2.86 -12.97
C GLY A 38 21.54 -3.41 -13.60
N THR A 39 21.68 -4.74 -13.59
CA THR A 39 22.85 -5.46 -14.11
C THR A 39 22.49 -6.87 -14.55
N PHE A 40 23.38 -7.51 -15.30
CA PHE A 40 23.28 -8.94 -15.57
C PHE A 40 23.94 -9.74 -14.44
N LEU A 41 23.38 -10.93 -14.16
CA LEU A 41 23.96 -11.89 -13.22
C LEU A 41 25.23 -12.52 -13.81
N HIS A 42 26.33 -12.53 -13.06
CA HIS A 42 27.56 -13.21 -13.46
C HIS A 42 27.53 -14.72 -13.14
N GLU A 43 28.42 -15.50 -13.76
CA GLU A 43 28.56 -16.91 -13.43
C GLU A 43 29.04 -17.10 -11.99
N GLY A 44 28.36 -17.95 -11.22
CA GLY A 44 28.63 -18.18 -9.79
C GLY A 44 28.12 -17.09 -8.83
N GLU A 45 27.52 -16.02 -9.32
CA GLU A 45 26.97 -14.91 -8.51
C GLU A 45 25.54 -15.21 -8.03
N THR A 46 25.14 -14.73 -6.84
CA THR A 46 23.73 -14.79 -6.41
C THR A 46 22.95 -13.55 -6.85
N LEU A 47 21.63 -13.66 -6.98
CA LEU A 47 20.76 -12.52 -7.28
C LEU A 47 20.91 -11.37 -6.26
N ALA A 48 21.14 -11.70 -4.98
CA ALA A 48 21.35 -10.70 -3.93
C ALA A 48 22.70 -9.96 -4.12
N ASP A 49 23.76 -10.68 -4.47
CA ASP A 49 25.08 -10.08 -4.73
C ASP A 49 25.04 -9.19 -5.98
N ALA A 50 24.39 -9.64 -7.05
CA ALA A 50 24.21 -8.86 -8.28
C ALA A 50 23.43 -7.55 -8.03
N VAL A 51 22.38 -7.60 -7.20
CA VAL A 51 21.63 -6.40 -6.80
C VAL A 51 22.50 -5.44 -5.98
N LEU A 52 23.21 -5.95 -4.96
CA LEU A 52 24.06 -5.13 -4.11
C LEU A 52 25.25 -4.53 -4.88
N ARG A 53 25.82 -5.28 -5.83
CA ARG A 53 26.82 -4.80 -6.79
C ARG A 53 26.25 -3.71 -7.69
N SER A 54 25.09 -3.93 -8.30
CA SER A 54 24.41 -2.95 -9.14
C SER A 54 24.14 -1.64 -8.39
N LEU A 55 23.71 -1.72 -7.13
CA LEU A 55 23.49 -0.53 -6.29
C LEU A 55 24.80 0.18 -5.96
N ALA A 56 25.86 -0.55 -5.61
CA ALA A 56 27.16 0.00 -5.24
C ALA A 56 27.92 0.64 -6.42
N GLU A 57 27.76 0.09 -7.63
CA GLU A 57 28.31 0.62 -8.88
C GLU A 57 27.44 1.78 -9.42
N LYS A 58 26.19 1.50 -9.78
CA LYS A 58 25.37 2.41 -10.59
C LYS A 58 24.79 3.56 -9.81
N VAL A 59 24.50 3.41 -8.52
CA VAL A 59 23.96 4.48 -7.66
C VAL A 59 24.79 4.76 -6.40
N GLY A 60 25.95 4.11 -6.23
CA GLY A 60 26.87 4.33 -5.10
C GLY A 60 26.40 3.80 -3.74
N LEU A 61 25.17 3.29 -3.64
CA LEU A 61 24.52 2.88 -2.39
C LEU A 61 25.08 1.53 -1.88
N ARG A 62 25.30 1.44 -0.57
CA ARG A 62 25.85 0.25 0.12
C ARG A 62 25.14 0.03 1.45
N GLY A 63 25.12 -1.21 1.94
CA GLY A 63 24.45 -1.56 3.20
C GLY A 63 22.91 -1.53 3.16
N THR A 64 22.34 -1.35 1.97
CA THR A 64 20.90 -1.42 1.70
C THR A 64 20.34 -2.82 1.98
N ARG A 65 19.00 -2.92 2.11
CA ARG A 65 18.29 -4.20 2.24
C ARG A 65 17.18 -4.32 1.20
N PRO A 66 17.52 -4.59 -0.09
CA PRO A 66 16.54 -4.73 -1.14
C PRO A 66 15.64 -5.95 -0.91
N GLN A 67 14.36 -5.80 -1.19
CA GLN A 67 13.38 -6.88 -1.17
C GLN A 67 13.05 -7.30 -2.60
N GLN A 68 12.95 -8.61 -2.86
CA GLN A 68 12.52 -9.10 -4.17
C GLN A 68 11.06 -8.70 -4.42
N LEU A 69 10.80 -8.06 -5.56
CA LEU A 69 9.50 -7.51 -5.93
C LEU A 69 8.72 -8.47 -6.85
N HIS A 70 9.34 -8.88 -7.96
CA HIS A 70 8.71 -9.71 -8.99
C HIS A 70 9.77 -10.33 -9.93
N VAL A 71 9.38 -11.34 -10.70
CA VAL A 71 10.15 -11.80 -11.87
C VAL A 71 9.44 -11.27 -13.11
N PHE A 72 10.19 -10.62 -14.00
CA PHE A 72 9.70 -10.10 -15.27
C PHE A 72 10.20 -10.98 -16.41
N ASP A 73 9.27 -11.62 -17.12
CA ASP A 73 9.49 -12.72 -18.05
C ASP A 73 8.86 -12.52 -19.44
N ASP A 74 8.17 -11.40 -19.67
CA ASP A 74 7.59 -11.03 -20.97
C ASP A 74 8.67 -11.06 -22.08
N PRO A 75 8.49 -11.84 -23.17
CA PRO A 75 9.51 -11.97 -24.21
C PRO A 75 9.86 -10.69 -24.99
N GLY A 76 9.01 -9.67 -24.93
CA GLY A 76 9.19 -8.38 -25.61
C GLY A 76 9.75 -7.25 -24.73
N ARG A 77 10.03 -7.49 -23.44
CA ARG A 77 10.46 -6.44 -22.49
C ARG A 77 11.82 -5.81 -22.78
N ASP A 78 12.67 -6.45 -23.58
CA ASP A 78 14.06 -6.08 -23.79
C ASP A 78 14.42 -6.14 -25.28
N ASP A 79 14.89 -5.01 -25.82
CA ASP A 79 15.21 -4.86 -27.26
C ASP A 79 16.46 -5.64 -27.68
N ARG A 80 17.20 -6.19 -26.72
CA ARG A 80 18.38 -7.05 -26.94
C ARG A 80 18.02 -8.55 -27.05
N GLY A 81 16.75 -8.91 -26.86
CA GLY A 81 16.24 -10.29 -26.94
C GLY A 81 15.69 -10.82 -25.62
N TRP A 82 15.58 -12.14 -25.50
CA TRP A 82 14.86 -12.76 -24.37
C TRP A 82 15.61 -12.64 -23.03
N VAL A 83 15.26 -11.62 -22.23
CA VAL A 83 15.90 -11.32 -20.95
C VAL A 83 14.89 -11.36 -19.79
N LEU A 84 14.91 -12.46 -19.02
CA LEU A 84 14.30 -12.52 -17.70
C LEU A 84 15.02 -11.55 -16.74
N SER A 85 14.27 -10.76 -15.97
CA SER A 85 14.81 -9.93 -14.87
C SER A 85 14.14 -10.23 -13.53
N VAL A 86 14.91 -10.27 -12.45
CA VAL A 86 14.38 -10.35 -11.08
C VAL A 86 14.41 -8.96 -10.46
N ALA A 87 13.25 -8.31 -10.47
CA ALA A 87 13.09 -6.96 -9.96
C ALA A 87 13.11 -6.92 -8.43
N HIS A 88 13.72 -5.88 -7.89
CA HIS A 88 13.83 -5.61 -6.46
C HIS A 88 13.33 -4.19 -6.13
N VAL A 89 12.98 -3.96 -4.86
CA VAL A 89 12.61 -2.65 -4.32
C VAL A 89 13.42 -2.36 -3.05
N VAL A 90 13.80 -1.12 -2.84
CA VAL A 90 14.35 -0.64 -1.55
C VAL A 90 13.80 0.75 -1.26
N LEU A 91 13.47 1.01 0.00
CA LEU A 91 13.09 2.33 0.51
C LEU A 91 14.24 2.94 1.31
N LEU A 92 14.48 4.23 1.11
CA LEU A 92 15.46 5.05 1.82
C LEU A 92 14.87 6.44 2.11
N LEU A 93 15.38 7.16 3.12
CA LEU A 93 15.02 8.57 3.32
C LEU A 93 15.81 9.46 2.37
N ALA A 94 15.27 10.63 2.02
CA ALA A 94 15.98 11.61 1.19
C ALA A 94 17.35 12.02 1.79
N ASP A 95 17.43 12.14 3.12
CA ASP A 95 18.68 12.45 3.85
C ASP A 95 19.74 11.33 3.71
N ASP A 96 19.35 10.06 3.51
CA ASP A 96 20.29 8.95 3.30
C ASP A 96 20.93 8.98 1.90
N VAL A 97 20.20 9.49 0.91
CA VAL A 97 20.57 9.47 -0.52
C VAL A 97 21.27 10.78 -0.95
N ALA A 98 20.97 11.89 -0.28
CA ALA A 98 21.58 13.20 -0.53
C ALA A 98 23.15 13.21 -0.56
N PRO A 99 23.88 12.45 0.29
CA PRO A 99 25.35 12.41 0.26
C PRO A 99 25.94 11.76 -1.01
N VAL A 100 25.13 11.08 -1.83
CA VAL A 100 25.56 10.49 -3.11
C VAL A 100 25.10 11.34 -4.28
N LEU A 101 23.83 11.82 -4.26
CA LEU A 101 23.30 12.78 -5.24
C LEU A 101 24.18 14.03 -5.36
N SER A 102 24.59 14.61 -4.23
CA SER A 102 25.47 15.80 -4.18
C SER A 102 26.87 15.60 -4.78
N ARG A 103 27.24 14.38 -5.18
CA ARG A 103 28.55 14.03 -5.76
C ARG A 103 28.47 13.45 -7.17
N ARG A 104 27.27 13.22 -7.70
CA ARG A 104 27.04 12.49 -8.97
C ARG A 104 25.95 13.15 -9.79
N ALA A 105 26.35 13.88 -10.83
CA ALA A 105 25.43 14.52 -11.79
C ALA A 105 24.71 13.50 -12.69
N ASP A 106 25.20 12.27 -12.76
CA ASP A 106 24.57 11.14 -13.44
C ASP A 106 23.43 10.49 -12.62
N LEU A 107 23.09 11.04 -11.44
CA LEU A 107 22.00 10.58 -10.58
C LEU A 107 20.92 11.65 -10.41
N ARG A 108 19.65 11.23 -10.39
CA ARG A 108 18.51 12.11 -10.06
C ARG A 108 17.43 11.35 -9.29
N VAL A 109 16.66 12.08 -8.49
CA VAL A 109 15.38 11.58 -7.95
C VAL A 109 14.25 12.28 -8.71
N VAL A 110 13.31 11.51 -9.23
CA VAL A 110 12.10 11.99 -9.92
C VAL A 110 10.88 11.63 -9.08
N PRO A 111 9.87 12.49 -8.89
CA PRO A 111 8.62 12.13 -8.21
C PRO A 111 7.99 10.88 -8.81
N ALA A 112 7.43 9.99 -7.99
CA ALA A 112 6.91 8.70 -8.44
C ALA A 112 5.79 8.83 -9.48
N GLU A 113 5.02 9.91 -9.40
CA GLU A 113 3.97 10.31 -10.34
C GLU A 113 4.49 10.82 -11.69
N GLU A 114 5.76 11.24 -11.76
CA GLU A 114 6.40 11.83 -12.96
C GLU A 114 7.33 10.84 -13.69
N VAL A 115 7.48 9.60 -13.19
CA VAL A 115 8.31 8.59 -13.85
C VAL A 115 7.60 7.98 -15.04
N ALA A 116 8.08 8.30 -16.24
CA ALA A 116 7.71 7.65 -17.49
C ALA A 116 8.88 7.68 -18.48
N GLY A 117 8.87 6.77 -19.44
CA GLY A 117 9.83 6.75 -20.55
C GLY A 117 11.22 6.30 -20.13
N LEU A 118 11.34 5.37 -19.19
CA LEU A 118 12.59 4.64 -18.93
C LEU A 118 12.85 3.59 -20.04
N PRO A 119 14.08 3.04 -20.17
CA PRO A 119 14.37 1.88 -21.02
C PRO A 119 13.66 0.60 -20.57
N PHE A 120 13.50 -0.35 -21.50
CA PHE A 120 12.90 -1.66 -21.25
C PHE A 120 11.49 -1.52 -20.63
N ASP A 121 11.11 -2.38 -19.68
CA ASP A 121 9.88 -2.32 -18.90
C ASP A 121 10.05 -1.58 -17.55
N HIS A 122 11.09 -0.75 -17.38
CA HIS A 122 11.42 -0.13 -16.09
C HIS A 122 10.28 0.73 -15.50
N ASP A 123 9.42 1.33 -16.33
CA ASP A 123 8.22 2.06 -15.89
C ASP A 123 7.23 1.13 -15.13
N GLU A 124 7.06 -0.11 -15.59
CA GLU A 124 6.21 -1.12 -14.96
C GLU A 124 6.86 -1.66 -13.66
N ILE A 125 8.19 -1.78 -13.63
CA ILE A 125 8.94 -2.11 -12.41
C ILE A 125 8.71 -1.04 -11.34
N VAL A 126 8.84 0.24 -11.71
CA VAL A 126 8.55 1.38 -10.82
C VAL A 126 7.10 1.36 -10.35
N ARG A 127 6.14 1.18 -11.26
CA ARG A 127 4.71 1.13 -10.92
C ARG A 127 4.41 0.02 -9.90
N ARG A 128 4.99 -1.18 -10.06
CA ARG A 128 4.81 -2.27 -9.09
C ARG A 128 5.50 -1.99 -7.75
N ALA A 129 6.68 -1.37 -7.75
CA ALA A 129 7.39 -1.00 -6.53
C ALA A 129 6.61 0.03 -5.71
N VAL A 130 6.06 1.05 -6.38
CA VAL A 130 5.25 2.12 -5.77
C VAL A 130 3.90 1.57 -5.27
N ASP A 131 3.20 0.76 -6.08
CA ASP A 131 1.97 0.06 -5.67
C ASP A 131 2.20 -0.78 -4.40
N ARG A 132 3.27 -1.61 -4.41
CA ARG A 132 3.62 -2.49 -3.30
C ARG A 132 3.93 -1.71 -2.02
N THR A 133 4.75 -0.67 -2.13
CA THR A 133 5.12 0.21 -1.02
C THR A 133 3.89 0.87 -0.40
N ARG A 134 3.00 1.42 -1.22
CA ARG A 134 1.76 2.06 -0.77
C ARG A 134 0.84 1.07 -0.06
N GLN A 135 0.73 -0.16 -0.55
CA GLN A 135 -0.03 -1.23 0.11
C GLN A 135 0.58 -1.62 1.47
N ASP A 136 1.91 -1.75 1.58
CA ASP A 136 2.55 -2.11 2.84
C ASP A 136 2.41 -1.01 3.90
N TYR A 137 2.61 0.26 3.54
CA TYR A 137 2.41 1.40 4.45
C TYR A 137 0.92 1.61 4.83
N ALA A 138 -0.03 1.30 3.95
CA ALA A 138 -1.44 1.33 4.30
C ALA A 138 -1.88 0.25 5.30
N LEU A 139 -1.03 -0.77 5.55
CA LEU A 139 -1.29 -1.88 6.46
C LEU A 139 -0.40 -1.88 7.71
N GLN A 140 0.77 -1.24 7.66
CA GLN A 140 1.80 -1.27 8.71
C GLN A 140 2.37 0.13 8.97
N PRO A 141 2.76 0.49 10.21
CA PRO A 141 3.22 1.85 10.54
C PRO A 141 4.47 2.28 9.77
N ASP A 142 5.46 1.39 9.70
CA ASP A 142 6.73 1.66 9.05
C ASP A 142 7.41 0.32 8.75
N PRO A 143 6.96 -0.41 7.70
CA PRO A 143 7.43 -1.75 7.37
C PRO A 143 8.88 -1.80 6.87
N ALA A 144 9.41 -0.70 6.32
CA ALA A 144 10.83 -0.60 5.96
C ALA A 144 11.73 -0.19 7.16
N GLY A 145 11.13 0.26 8.27
CA GLY A 145 11.86 0.63 9.49
C GLY A 145 12.57 1.98 9.44
N LEU A 146 12.20 2.86 8.50
CA LEU A 146 12.86 4.14 8.21
C LEU A 146 12.97 5.08 9.43
N LEU A 147 12.05 4.98 10.39
CA LEU A 147 12.05 5.83 11.59
C LEU A 147 12.77 5.21 12.80
N GLY A 148 13.50 4.09 12.62
CA GLY A 148 14.22 3.41 13.70
C GLY A 148 13.29 2.79 14.76
N GLU A 149 13.83 2.41 15.93
CA GLU A 149 13.05 1.69 16.97
C GLU A 149 11.93 2.53 17.60
N THR A 150 12.11 3.85 17.73
CA THR A 150 11.18 4.77 18.40
C THR A 150 11.06 6.09 17.64
N PHE A 151 9.84 6.58 17.49
CA PHE A 151 9.52 7.75 16.66
C PHE A 151 8.38 8.57 17.23
N THR A 152 8.24 9.83 16.79
CA THR A 152 7.07 10.65 17.12
C THR A 152 5.89 10.32 16.20
N LEU A 153 4.66 10.46 16.70
CA LEU A 153 3.45 10.29 15.88
C LEU A 153 3.43 11.24 14.66
N ARG A 154 3.96 12.46 14.78
CA ARG A 154 4.08 13.41 13.66
C ARG A 154 5.08 12.93 12.60
N GLY A 155 6.21 12.37 13.01
CA GLY A 155 7.17 11.76 12.06
C GLY A 155 6.56 10.58 11.31
N LEU A 156 5.78 9.75 12.02
CA LEU A 156 5.04 8.65 11.40
C LEU A 156 3.98 9.13 10.41
N GLN A 157 3.21 10.18 10.74
CA GLN A 157 2.24 10.75 9.81
C GLN A 157 2.94 11.35 8.58
N ALA A 158 3.98 12.16 8.76
CA ALA A 158 4.70 12.77 7.64
C ALA A 158 5.31 11.71 6.70
N LEU A 159 5.75 10.56 7.24
CA LEU A 159 6.19 9.42 6.43
C LEU A 159 5.03 8.78 5.63
N HIS A 160 3.85 8.62 6.24
CA HIS A 160 2.66 8.11 5.54
C HIS A 160 2.18 9.05 4.44
N ASP A 161 2.11 10.35 4.75
CA ASP A 161 1.70 11.39 3.80
C ASP A 161 2.70 11.51 2.64
N ALA A 162 4.00 11.26 2.87
CA ALA A 162 5.01 11.22 1.80
C ALA A 162 4.94 9.97 0.91
N VAL A 163 4.67 8.78 1.48
CA VAL A 163 4.54 7.53 0.70
C VAL A 163 3.22 7.47 -0.08
N ALA A 164 2.12 7.96 0.50
CA ALA A 164 0.80 7.91 -0.12
C ALA A 164 0.71 8.80 -1.38
N PRO A 165 -0.17 8.46 -2.36
CA PRO A 165 -0.44 9.32 -3.51
C PRO A 165 -0.81 10.73 -3.06
N GLN A 166 -0.51 11.75 -3.88
CA GLN A 166 -0.97 13.11 -3.57
C GLN A 166 -2.51 13.18 -3.59
N PRO A 167 -3.15 13.98 -2.72
CA PRO A 167 -4.60 14.03 -2.64
C PRO A 167 -5.24 14.51 -3.95
N GLY A 168 -6.32 13.86 -4.38
CA GLY A 168 -7.13 14.31 -5.50
C GLY A 168 -7.83 15.66 -5.23
N PRO A 169 -8.40 16.32 -6.26
CA PRO A 169 -9.13 17.57 -6.08
C PRO A 169 -10.29 17.45 -5.08
N GLY A 170 -10.18 18.13 -3.95
CA GLY A 170 -11.15 18.08 -2.85
C GLY A 170 -10.86 17.01 -1.77
N GLU A 171 -9.87 16.16 -1.97
CA GLU A 171 -9.37 15.25 -0.93
C GLU A 171 -8.44 15.98 0.05
N THR A 172 -8.31 15.44 1.27
CA THR A 172 -7.40 15.98 2.30
C THR A 172 -6.65 14.84 2.99
N ARG A 173 -5.41 15.11 3.43
CA ARG A 173 -4.65 14.18 4.28
C ARG A 173 -5.42 13.95 5.61
N PRO A 174 -5.36 12.76 6.23
CA PRO A 174 -6.04 12.51 7.50
C PRO A 174 -5.61 13.49 8.59
N SER A 175 -6.54 13.90 9.46
CA SER A 175 -6.17 14.69 10.64
C SER A 175 -5.30 13.87 11.60
N MET A 176 -4.44 14.55 12.37
CA MET A 176 -3.58 13.93 13.38
C MET A 176 -4.37 13.06 14.37
N ASP A 177 -5.59 13.45 14.74
CA ASP A 177 -6.46 12.67 15.64
C ASP A 177 -7.04 11.42 14.98
N THR A 178 -7.42 11.50 13.70
CA THR A 178 -7.83 10.33 12.91
C THR A 178 -6.65 9.36 12.74
N PHE A 179 -5.46 9.88 12.42
CA PHE A 179 -4.23 9.10 12.34
C PHE A 179 -3.85 8.47 13.69
N ARG A 180 -4.00 9.20 14.81
CA ARG A 180 -3.78 8.69 16.17
C ARG A 180 -4.76 7.58 16.55
N ARG A 181 -6.06 7.77 16.29
CA ARG A 181 -7.09 6.74 16.50
C ARG A 181 -6.80 5.50 15.66
N TYR A 182 -6.30 5.69 14.43
CA TYR A 182 -5.92 4.61 13.53
C TYR A 182 -4.65 3.86 13.97
N MET A 183 -3.59 4.53 14.41
CA MET A 183 -2.33 3.85 14.77
C MET A 183 -2.30 3.34 16.22
N VAL A 184 -2.83 4.12 17.16
CA VAL A 184 -2.77 3.81 18.61
C VAL A 184 -4.02 3.05 19.06
N GLY A 185 -5.22 3.52 18.69
CA GLY A 185 -6.50 2.94 19.13
C GLY A 185 -6.77 1.51 18.66
N LYS A 186 -5.87 0.98 17.82
CA LYS A 186 -5.90 -0.35 17.22
C LYS A 186 -4.65 -1.19 17.54
N ALA A 187 -3.74 -0.66 18.35
CA ALA A 187 -2.50 -1.31 18.81
C ALA A 187 -1.46 -1.66 17.72
N LEU A 188 -1.36 -0.87 16.64
CA LEU A 188 -0.21 -0.92 15.71
C LEU A 188 1.06 -0.28 16.29
N ILE A 189 0.90 0.80 17.04
CA ILE A 189 1.97 1.46 17.79
C ILE A 189 1.54 1.68 19.24
N HIS A 190 2.51 1.67 20.15
CA HIS A 190 2.30 1.94 21.58
C HIS A 190 3.17 3.11 22.02
N PRO A 191 2.70 3.98 22.94
CA PRO A 191 3.55 4.97 23.57
C PRO A 191 4.63 4.26 24.41
N THR A 192 5.82 4.83 24.45
CA THR A 192 6.96 4.32 25.24
C THR A 192 6.98 4.87 26.67
N GLY A 193 6.23 5.94 26.94
CA GLY A 193 6.38 6.77 28.13
C GLY A 193 7.54 7.76 28.05
N GLU A 194 8.42 7.65 27.05
CA GLU A 194 9.51 8.58 26.80
C GLU A 194 9.06 9.78 25.96
N LEU A 195 9.78 10.89 26.09
CA LEU A 195 9.58 12.10 25.31
C LEU A 195 10.81 12.37 24.43
N ALA A 196 10.57 12.82 23.20
CA ALA A 196 11.60 13.23 22.27
C ALA A 196 12.47 14.34 22.88
N ARG A 197 13.79 14.13 22.89
CA ARG A 197 14.74 15.13 23.38
C ARG A 197 14.61 16.41 22.54
N LYS A 198 14.56 17.57 23.19
CA LYS A 198 14.78 18.84 22.47
C LYS A 198 16.25 18.93 22.09
N GLU A 199 16.53 19.22 20.83
CA GLU A 199 17.87 19.54 20.38
C GLU A 199 18.33 20.85 21.05
N PRO A 200 19.58 20.92 21.58
CA PRO A 200 20.11 22.17 22.13
C PRO A 200 20.12 23.28 21.06
N GLY A 201 19.40 24.37 21.34
CA GLY A 201 19.21 25.48 20.38
C GLY A 201 17.90 25.43 19.59
N SER A 202 17.10 24.36 19.71
CA SER A 202 15.78 24.28 19.06
C SER A 202 14.79 25.29 19.66
N SER A 203 14.44 26.32 18.89
CA SER A 203 13.45 27.36 19.24
C SER A 203 12.00 26.89 19.21
N VAL A 204 11.74 25.57 19.08
CA VAL A 204 10.40 24.99 19.02
C VAL A 204 9.70 25.14 20.38
N MET A 205 8.87 26.18 20.47
CA MET A 205 8.06 26.51 21.63
C MET A 205 6.88 25.53 21.75
N GLY A 206 6.90 24.69 22.79
CA GLY A 206 5.94 23.61 22.98
C GLY A 206 6.44 22.53 23.94
N LYS A 207 5.54 21.64 24.37
CA LYS A 207 5.89 20.43 25.13
C LYS A 207 6.66 19.45 24.23
N PRO A 208 7.68 18.72 24.75
CA PRO A 208 8.31 17.62 24.03
C PRO A 208 7.28 16.59 23.53
N ALA A 209 7.50 16.05 22.33
CA ALA A 209 6.59 15.08 21.72
C ALA A 209 6.77 13.69 22.33
N GLU A 210 5.67 12.97 22.55
CA GLU A 210 5.68 11.57 23.01
C GLU A 210 6.27 10.64 21.96
N LEU A 211 7.13 9.71 22.39
CA LEU A 211 7.73 8.67 21.55
C LEU A 211 6.88 7.40 21.57
N TYR A 212 6.74 6.81 20.38
CA TYR A 212 6.00 5.58 20.11
C TYR A 212 6.93 4.53 19.50
N ARG A 213 6.56 3.25 19.63
CA ARG A 213 7.21 2.14 18.91
C ARG A 213 6.19 1.24 18.21
N ARG A 214 6.63 0.52 17.17
CA ARG A 214 5.85 -0.55 16.50
C ARG A 214 5.47 -1.64 17.50
N SER A 215 4.30 -2.25 17.30
CA SER A 215 3.69 -3.16 18.27
C SER A 215 4.37 -4.52 18.39
N ALA A 216 4.36 -5.06 19.61
CA ALA A 216 4.94 -6.36 19.94
C ALA A 216 4.00 -7.55 19.68
N ASP A 217 2.79 -7.31 19.16
CA ASP A 217 1.92 -8.32 18.54
C ASP A 217 1.68 -8.07 17.04
N SER A 218 2.34 -7.04 16.49
CA SER A 218 2.53 -6.91 15.05
C SER A 218 3.58 -7.94 14.59
N ARG A 219 3.38 -9.25 14.84
CA ARG A 219 4.43 -10.30 14.78
C ARG A 219 4.20 -11.51 13.82
N ASP A 220 4.98 -11.46 12.74
CA ASP A 220 5.20 -12.19 11.44
C ASP A 220 4.15 -12.29 10.31
N LEU A 221 4.31 -11.48 9.25
CA LEU A 221 3.57 -11.63 7.98
C LEU A 221 4.33 -12.49 6.96
N THR A 222 5.65 -12.58 7.07
CA THR A 222 6.52 -13.20 6.06
C THR A 222 6.28 -14.70 5.91
N GLU A 223 5.89 -15.39 7.00
CA GLU A 223 5.48 -16.81 6.99
C GLU A 223 4.29 -17.10 6.04
N VAL A 224 3.47 -16.09 5.71
CA VAL A 224 2.29 -16.25 4.82
C VAL A 224 2.70 -16.32 3.33
N LEU A 225 3.94 -15.94 2.99
CA LEU A 225 4.46 -15.92 1.61
C LEU A 225 5.73 -16.78 1.42
N GLY A 226 6.05 -17.67 2.37
CA GLY A 226 7.23 -18.55 2.28
C GLY A 226 8.57 -17.85 2.54
N VAL A 227 8.56 -16.64 3.12
CA VAL A 227 9.76 -15.86 3.49
C VAL A 227 9.86 -15.79 5.02
N ARG A 228 11.00 -15.39 5.59
CA ARG A 228 11.23 -15.33 7.05
C ARG A 228 11.25 -13.89 7.61
N PRO A 229 11.24 -13.67 8.95
CA PRO A 229 10.84 -12.41 9.63
C PRO A 229 11.38 -11.08 9.03
N VAL A 230 10.70 -9.93 9.13
CA VAL A 230 10.16 -9.36 10.39
C VAL A 230 8.76 -8.69 10.27
N ARG A 231 7.73 -9.36 10.80
CA ARG A 231 6.72 -8.82 11.77
C ARG A 231 5.87 -7.54 11.40
N ARG A 232 4.80 -7.62 10.53
CA ARG A 232 3.28 -7.80 10.76
C ARG A 232 2.61 -6.56 11.46
N ASP A 233 1.32 -6.39 11.82
CA ASP A 233 -0.02 -7.04 11.71
C ASP A 233 -1.17 -6.05 12.10
N ARG A 234 -2.42 -6.30 11.65
CA ARG A 234 -3.75 -5.92 12.24
C ARG A 234 -4.16 -4.45 12.52
N ASN A 235 -5.32 -4.04 11.96
CA ASN A 235 -5.84 -2.68 12.15
C ASN A 235 -7.37 -2.41 11.86
N ARG A 236 -8.32 -2.64 12.78
CA ARG A 236 -9.78 -2.34 12.58
C ARG A 236 -10.26 -0.93 13.01
N ALA A 237 -11.04 -0.22 12.18
CA ALA A 237 -11.54 1.15 12.42
C ALA A 237 -13.07 1.31 12.56
N GLU A 238 -13.47 2.46 13.13
CA GLU A 238 -14.76 3.17 13.04
C GLU A 238 -14.41 4.68 12.99
N ARG A 239 -15.14 5.66 12.41
CA ARG A 239 -16.52 5.85 11.89
C ARG A 239 -16.56 7.23 11.13
N PRO A 240 -17.72 7.86 10.84
CA PRO A 240 -18.69 7.66 9.73
C PRO A 240 -18.55 8.78 8.63
N ALA A 241 -19.58 9.03 7.78
CA ALA A 241 -19.61 10.18 6.84
C ALA A 241 -20.97 10.42 6.16
N THR A 242 -21.43 11.66 5.98
CA THR A 242 -22.40 12.09 4.93
C THR A 242 -21.67 12.47 3.62
N ASP A 243 -22.28 12.83 2.47
CA ASP A 243 -23.69 12.98 2.08
C ASP A 243 -23.91 12.42 0.64
N ALA A 244 -25.15 12.41 0.14
CA ALA A 244 -25.56 11.71 -1.08
C ALA A 244 -25.43 12.50 -2.40
N GLY A 245 -25.20 11.75 -3.48
CA GLY A 245 -25.37 12.21 -4.87
C GLY A 245 -26.05 11.11 -5.71
N PRO A 246 -26.48 11.41 -6.95
CA PRO A 246 -27.14 10.43 -7.82
C PRO A 246 -26.21 9.24 -8.13
N ALA A 247 -26.79 8.04 -8.21
CA ALA A 247 -26.06 6.79 -8.31
C ALA A 247 -25.21 6.73 -9.59
N ARG A 248 -23.88 6.81 -9.43
CA ARG A 248 -22.92 6.52 -10.50
C ARG A 248 -22.88 5.02 -10.74
N SER A 249 -22.86 4.60 -12.01
CA SER A 249 -22.63 3.21 -12.38
C SER A 249 -21.19 2.80 -12.06
N PHE A 250 -21.00 1.55 -11.63
CA PHE A 250 -19.70 1.07 -11.11
C PHE A 250 -18.60 1.04 -12.19
N GLY A 251 -18.96 1.09 -13.47
CA GLY A 251 -18.04 1.09 -14.61
C GLY A 251 -17.03 2.26 -14.62
N GLU A 252 -17.28 3.34 -13.88
CA GLU A 252 -16.34 4.47 -13.74
C GLU A 252 -15.18 4.21 -12.75
N LEU A 253 -15.17 3.09 -12.04
CA LEU A 253 -14.22 2.82 -10.94
C LEU A 253 -12.84 2.28 -11.37
N THR A 254 -12.40 2.59 -12.60
CA THR A 254 -11.16 2.06 -13.23
C THR A 254 -9.85 2.42 -12.50
N GLY A 255 -9.88 3.36 -11.54
CA GLY A 255 -8.74 3.63 -10.65
C GLY A 255 -8.54 2.60 -9.52
N SER A 256 -9.58 1.85 -9.15
CA SER A 256 -9.50 0.78 -8.13
C SER A 256 -9.40 -0.59 -8.80
N LYS A 257 -8.30 -1.31 -8.58
CA LYS A 257 -8.00 -2.64 -9.17
C LYS A 257 -8.83 -3.78 -8.55
N VAL A 258 -10.15 -3.59 -8.46
CA VAL A 258 -11.14 -4.55 -7.94
C VAL A 258 -11.40 -5.64 -8.97
N ASP A 259 -11.43 -6.90 -8.52
CA ASP A 259 -11.74 -8.05 -9.36
C ASP A 259 -13.10 -7.88 -10.06
N PRO A 260 -13.22 -8.13 -11.37
CA PRO A 260 -14.47 -7.97 -12.11
C PRO A 260 -15.68 -8.69 -11.50
N ARG A 261 -15.47 -9.81 -10.78
CA ARG A 261 -16.56 -10.54 -10.09
C ARG A 261 -17.08 -9.81 -8.85
N ILE A 262 -16.24 -9.00 -8.20
CA ILE A 262 -16.64 -8.13 -7.08
C ILE A 262 -17.37 -6.91 -7.64
N GLN A 263 -16.86 -6.30 -8.71
CA GLN A 263 -17.51 -5.21 -9.43
C GLN A 263 -18.93 -5.61 -9.86
N ASP A 264 -19.05 -6.59 -10.77
CA ASP A 264 -20.30 -7.12 -11.30
C ASP A 264 -21.29 -7.61 -10.20
N LEU A 265 -20.80 -8.04 -9.03
CA LEU A 265 -21.66 -8.31 -7.87
C LEU A 265 -22.28 -7.03 -7.29
N VAL A 266 -21.52 -5.94 -7.15
CA VAL A 266 -22.02 -4.68 -6.59
C VAL A 266 -22.80 -3.87 -7.64
N ASP A 267 -22.45 -3.93 -8.93
CA ASP A 267 -23.28 -3.39 -10.04
C ASP A 267 -24.71 -3.94 -9.98
N VAL A 268 -24.85 -5.27 -9.88
CA VAL A 268 -26.15 -5.96 -9.85
C VAL A 268 -27.00 -5.54 -8.64
N VAL A 269 -26.39 -5.29 -7.49
CA VAL A 269 -27.10 -4.79 -6.30
C VAL A 269 -27.39 -3.29 -6.40
N GLY A 270 -26.49 -2.51 -7.01
CA GLY A 270 -26.67 -1.08 -7.27
C GLY A 270 -27.78 -0.76 -8.27
N GLY A 271 -28.12 -1.71 -9.15
CA GLY A 271 -29.31 -1.66 -10.00
C GLY A 271 -30.65 -1.86 -9.24
N GLN A 272 -30.62 -2.18 -7.94
CA GLN A 272 -31.81 -2.38 -7.11
C GLN A 272 -31.87 -1.45 -5.90
N VAL A 273 -30.72 -1.12 -5.30
CA VAL A 273 -30.60 -0.19 -4.16
C VAL A 273 -29.64 0.92 -4.59
N PRO A 274 -30.06 2.20 -4.61
CA PRO A 274 -29.16 3.31 -4.92
C PRO A 274 -27.96 3.32 -3.96
N LEU A 275 -26.74 3.35 -4.50
CA LEU A 275 -25.50 3.29 -3.73
C LEU A 275 -24.78 4.64 -3.72
N THR A 276 -24.07 4.91 -2.62
CA THR A 276 -22.97 5.88 -2.60
C THR A 276 -21.66 5.11 -2.46
N LEU A 277 -20.70 5.45 -3.33
CA LEU A 277 -19.43 4.74 -3.47
C LEU A 277 -18.30 5.70 -3.15
N THR A 278 -17.49 5.38 -2.14
CA THR A 278 -16.35 6.21 -1.75
C THR A 278 -15.06 5.47 -2.09
N VAL A 279 -14.34 5.96 -3.09
CA VAL A 279 -13.04 5.43 -3.49
C VAL A 279 -12.02 5.77 -2.40
N MET A 280 -11.34 4.75 -1.89
CA MET A 280 -10.15 4.89 -1.06
C MET A 280 -8.98 4.24 -1.81
N PRO A 281 -7.70 4.61 -1.54
CA PRO A 281 -6.55 4.12 -2.32
C PRO A 281 -6.37 2.60 -2.43
N HIS A 282 -7.07 1.80 -1.59
CA HIS A 282 -6.97 0.34 -1.55
C HIS A 282 -8.33 -0.39 -1.49
N TYR A 283 -9.46 0.31 -1.56
CA TYR A 283 -10.81 -0.28 -1.61
C TYR A 283 -11.87 0.77 -1.96
N VAL A 284 -13.02 0.32 -2.48
CA VAL A 284 -14.24 1.14 -2.58
C VAL A 284 -15.13 0.83 -1.38
N ALA A 285 -15.50 1.84 -0.59
CA ALA A 285 -16.51 1.71 0.46
C ALA A 285 -17.91 1.80 -0.16
N VAL A 286 -18.74 0.81 0.11
CA VAL A 286 -20.09 0.63 -0.46
C VAL A 286 -21.13 0.84 0.63
N ARG A 287 -22.11 1.71 0.38
CA ARG A 287 -23.25 2.05 1.25
C ARG A 287 -24.46 2.37 0.40
N ALA A 288 -25.66 2.35 1.00
CA ALA A 288 -26.84 2.92 0.37
C ALA A 288 -26.68 4.45 0.26
N ALA A 289 -27.35 5.06 -0.72
CA ALA A 289 -27.38 6.52 -0.86
C ALA A 289 -28.15 7.15 0.32
N GLY A 290 -27.60 8.23 0.88
CA GLY A 290 -28.11 8.88 2.09
C GLY A 290 -27.58 8.28 3.40
N GLU A 291 -26.99 7.10 3.38
CA GLU A 291 -26.54 6.40 4.59
C GLU A 291 -25.09 6.73 4.99
N GLU A 292 -24.88 7.01 6.28
CA GLU A 292 -23.53 7.12 6.85
C GLU A 292 -22.81 5.76 6.96
N ARG A 293 -23.59 4.69 7.05
CA ARG A 293 -23.09 3.36 7.43
C ARG A 293 -22.63 2.60 6.20
N VAL A 294 -21.32 2.46 6.06
CA VAL A 294 -20.70 1.53 5.09
C VAL A 294 -21.24 0.11 5.32
N ALA A 295 -21.78 -0.51 4.27
CA ALA A 295 -22.30 -1.88 4.27
C ALA A 295 -21.22 -2.90 3.84
N ALA A 296 -20.33 -2.52 2.92
CA ALA A 296 -19.23 -3.38 2.50
C ALA A 296 -17.98 -2.59 2.04
N TYR A 297 -16.85 -3.29 1.95
CA TYR A 297 -15.60 -2.76 1.39
C TYR A 297 -15.12 -3.66 0.25
N ALA A 298 -15.15 -3.16 -0.98
CA ALA A 298 -14.65 -3.85 -2.16
C ALA A 298 -13.13 -3.60 -2.32
N LYS A 299 -12.32 -4.57 -1.89
CA LYS A 299 -10.85 -4.58 -2.05
C LYS A 299 -10.47 -5.29 -3.36
N PRO A 300 -9.23 -5.14 -3.86
CA PRO A 300 -8.76 -5.77 -5.09
C PRO A 300 -9.19 -7.22 -5.34
N LEU A 301 -9.09 -8.11 -4.34
CA LEU A 301 -9.45 -9.53 -4.47
C LEU A 301 -10.47 -10.01 -3.43
N THR A 302 -11.17 -9.10 -2.72
CA THR A 302 -12.06 -9.48 -1.60
C THR A 302 -13.17 -8.46 -1.35
N LEU A 303 -14.42 -8.91 -1.25
CA LEU A 303 -15.53 -8.11 -0.74
C LEU A 303 -15.70 -8.38 0.76
N ALA A 304 -15.51 -7.37 1.60
CA ALA A 304 -15.73 -7.49 3.05
C ALA A 304 -17.11 -6.91 3.41
N VAL A 305 -18.10 -7.77 3.61
CA VAL A 305 -19.50 -7.41 3.92
C VAL A 305 -19.72 -7.31 5.43
N ARG A 306 -20.50 -6.33 5.89
CA ARG A 306 -20.83 -6.13 7.31
C ARG A 306 -22.18 -6.74 7.67
N LEU A 307 -22.19 -7.63 8.65
CA LEU A 307 -23.37 -8.38 9.10
C LEU A 307 -23.46 -8.39 10.64
N ASP A 308 -24.60 -8.81 11.18
CA ASP A 308 -24.72 -9.09 12.62
C ASP A 308 -23.81 -10.27 13.03
N PRO A 309 -23.42 -10.38 14.32
CA PRO A 309 -22.58 -11.48 14.79
C PRO A 309 -23.13 -12.87 14.43
N ASP A 310 -24.44 -13.09 14.57
CA ASP A 310 -25.07 -14.39 14.36
C ASP A 310 -25.23 -14.72 12.86
N ASP A 311 -25.71 -13.76 12.07
CA ASP A 311 -25.72 -13.82 10.59
C ASP A 311 -24.33 -14.17 10.05
N ALA A 312 -23.29 -13.50 10.56
CA ALA A 312 -21.92 -13.70 10.11
C ALA A 312 -21.34 -15.05 10.52
N VAL A 313 -21.64 -15.52 11.74
CA VAL A 313 -21.24 -16.85 12.21
C VAL A 313 -21.90 -17.95 11.38
N ALA A 314 -23.22 -17.88 11.17
CA ALA A 314 -23.95 -18.83 10.33
C ALA A 314 -23.39 -18.84 8.88
N LEU A 315 -23.24 -17.66 8.27
CA LEU A 315 -22.74 -17.52 6.90
C LEU A 315 -21.33 -18.10 6.71
N THR A 316 -20.47 -18.06 7.73
CA THR A 316 -19.11 -18.64 7.67
C THR A 316 -19.02 -20.09 8.16
N ALA A 317 -20.09 -20.64 8.75
CA ALA A 317 -20.18 -22.07 9.03
C ALA A 317 -20.51 -22.86 7.74
N ASP A 318 -21.44 -22.33 6.92
CA ASP A 318 -21.85 -22.96 5.65
C ASP A 318 -20.86 -22.70 4.50
N HIS A 319 -20.00 -21.68 4.61
CA HIS A 319 -19.04 -21.27 3.57
C HIS A 319 -17.61 -21.15 4.13
N PRO A 320 -16.81 -22.24 4.15
CA PRO A 320 -15.48 -22.24 4.75
C PRO A 320 -14.45 -21.37 4.01
N ASP A 321 -14.69 -21.05 2.73
CA ASP A 321 -13.87 -20.09 1.96
C ASP A 321 -14.08 -18.64 2.41
N TYR A 322 -15.11 -18.35 3.21
CA TYR A 322 -15.42 -17.00 3.71
C TYR A 322 -14.78 -16.79 5.08
N ARG A 323 -13.94 -15.76 5.19
CA ARG A 323 -13.24 -15.48 6.45
C ARG A 323 -14.04 -14.53 7.35
N LEU A 324 -14.44 -15.03 8.52
CA LEU A 324 -15.00 -14.21 9.59
C LEU A 324 -13.92 -13.35 10.24
N GLU A 325 -14.12 -12.03 10.28
CA GLU A 325 -13.41 -11.12 11.16
C GLU A 325 -14.37 -10.70 12.29
N ARG A 326 -14.04 -11.08 13.54
CA ARG A 326 -14.77 -10.61 14.72
C ARG A 326 -14.33 -9.18 15.02
N THR A 327 -15.30 -8.27 15.04
CA THR A 327 -15.07 -6.91 14.52
C THR A 327 -15.58 -5.84 15.49
N SER A 328 -16.80 -5.99 15.99
CA SER A 328 -17.27 -5.41 17.26
C SER A 328 -18.37 -6.32 17.83
N ALA A 329 -18.88 -6.02 19.03
CA ALA A 329 -20.00 -6.75 19.61
C ALA A 329 -21.31 -6.61 18.79
N ALA A 330 -21.43 -5.57 17.96
CA ALA A 330 -22.64 -5.24 17.20
C ALA A 330 -22.49 -5.37 15.68
N THR A 331 -21.32 -5.78 15.16
CA THR A 331 -21.11 -6.03 13.73
C THR A 331 -19.91 -6.95 13.52
N HIS A 332 -20.03 -7.93 12.63
CA HIS A 332 -18.91 -8.72 12.14
C HIS A 332 -18.65 -8.43 10.65
N HIS A 333 -17.41 -8.65 10.17
CA HIS A 333 -17.11 -8.55 8.75
C HIS A 333 -16.91 -9.97 8.19
N VAL A 334 -17.60 -10.31 7.11
CA VAL A 334 -17.37 -11.54 6.35
C VAL A 334 -16.60 -11.17 5.09
N HIS A 335 -15.37 -11.66 4.98
CA HIS A 335 -14.48 -11.43 3.84
C HIS A 335 -14.70 -12.54 2.81
N VAL A 336 -15.39 -12.20 1.72
CA VAL A 336 -15.64 -13.08 0.58
C VAL A 336 -14.54 -12.88 -0.47
N PRO A 337 -13.68 -13.88 -0.73
CA PRO A 337 -12.64 -13.77 -1.75
C PRO A 337 -13.27 -13.83 -3.16
N ALA A 338 -12.66 -13.15 -4.13
CA ALA A 338 -13.17 -13.10 -5.51
C ALA A 338 -13.27 -14.50 -6.17
N SER A 339 -12.41 -15.45 -5.76
CA SER A 339 -12.47 -16.86 -6.17
C SER A 339 -13.81 -17.53 -5.83
N ALA A 340 -14.41 -17.19 -4.68
CA ALA A 340 -15.68 -17.77 -4.23
C ALA A 340 -16.92 -17.02 -4.76
N LEU A 341 -16.75 -15.97 -5.57
CA LEU A 341 -17.83 -15.29 -6.29
C LEU A 341 -18.22 -16.00 -7.58
N THR A 342 -18.42 -17.31 -7.48
CA THR A 342 -18.84 -18.21 -8.57
C THR A 342 -19.99 -19.09 -8.12
N GLY A 343 -20.91 -19.44 -9.03
CA GLY A 343 -22.01 -20.37 -8.75
C GLY A 343 -22.84 -19.95 -7.52
N PRO A 344 -23.17 -20.90 -6.61
CA PRO A 344 -23.94 -20.61 -5.39
C PRO A 344 -23.29 -19.53 -4.49
N GLY A 345 -21.95 -19.51 -4.40
CA GLY A 345 -21.23 -18.53 -3.58
C GLY A 345 -21.50 -17.09 -4.01
N ARG A 346 -21.69 -16.82 -5.31
CA ARG A 346 -22.08 -15.48 -5.75
C ARG A 346 -23.49 -15.09 -5.28
N GLN A 347 -24.44 -16.02 -5.27
CA GLN A 347 -25.80 -15.76 -4.81
C GLN A 347 -25.85 -15.49 -3.30
N VAL A 348 -25.06 -16.26 -2.53
CA VAL A 348 -24.93 -16.07 -1.08
C VAL A 348 -24.27 -14.74 -0.74
N ALA A 349 -23.17 -14.38 -1.41
CA ALA A 349 -22.51 -13.10 -1.24
C ALA A 349 -23.42 -11.91 -1.62
N ARG A 350 -24.27 -12.06 -2.65
CA ARG A 350 -25.30 -11.09 -3.02
C ARG A 350 -26.31 -10.89 -1.89
N ALA A 351 -26.93 -11.98 -1.41
CA ALA A 351 -27.91 -11.92 -0.33
C ALA A 351 -27.33 -11.43 1.01
N ALA A 352 -26.01 -11.57 1.21
CA ALA A 352 -25.30 -10.94 2.33
C ALA A 352 -25.15 -9.42 2.13
N LEU A 353 -24.74 -8.96 0.95
CA LEU A 353 -24.60 -7.53 0.63
C LEU A 353 -25.94 -6.77 0.65
N GLU A 354 -27.00 -7.37 0.09
CA GLU A 354 -28.36 -6.82 0.11
C GLU A 354 -28.87 -6.63 1.55
N ARG A 355 -28.70 -7.64 2.41
CA ARG A 355 -29.00 -7.53 3.85
C ARG A 355 -28.15 -6.46 4.53
N ALA A 356 -26.86 -6.41 4.24
CA ALA A 356 -25.94 -5.41 4.81
C ALA A 356 -26.32 -3.96 4.44
N LEU A 357 -26.93 -3.75 3.26
CA LEU A 357 -27.44 -2.46 2.82
C LEU A 357 -28.79 -2.11 3.46
N ALA A 358 -29.77 -3.02 3.40
CA ALA A 358 -31.11 -2.84 3.94
C ALA A 358 -31.14 -2.65 5.48
N ARG A 359 -30.12 -3.15 6.18
CA ARG A 359 -29.91 -2.93 7.63
C ARG A 359 -29.52 -1.49 8.02
N ASN A 360 -29.21 -0.62 7.07
CA ASN A 360 -28.91 0.79 7.36
C ASN A 360 -30.17 1.67 7.24
N THR A 361 -31.03 1.39 6.26
CA THR A 361 -32.29 2.13 5.99
C THR A 361 -33.39 1.97 7.06
N VAL A 362 -33.08 1.40 8.23
CA VAL A 362 -33.98 1.29 9.38
C VAL A 362 -33.43 2.16 10.50
N ALA A 363 -33.96 3.39 10.55
CA ALA A 363 -33.64 4.40 11.56
C ALA A 363 -34.19 4.03 12.96
N PRO A 364 -33.81 4.79 14.00
CA PRO A 364 -34.64 5.94 14.39
C PRO A 364 -34.00 7.31 14.09
#